data_AF-A0A7G8ETT5-F1
#
_entry.id   AF-A0A7G8ETT5-F1
#
_cell.length_a   1.000
_cell.length_b   1.000
_cell.length_c   1.000
_cell.angle_alpha   90.00
_cell.angle_beta   90.00
_cell.angle_gamma   90.00
#
_symmetry.space_group_name_H-M   'P 1'
#
loop_
_entity.id
_entity.type
_entity.pdbx_description
1 polymer ?
#
loop_
_entity_poly.entity_id
_entity_poly.type
_entity_poly.pdbx_seq_one_letter_code
_entity_poly.pdbx_strand_id
1 'polypeptide(L)'
;MVEVLIAGILMASALAAVGRLSVAALSSSAHLSKRAKIEAAINNNIQALQKEDSYLTHAWMEENSGQIQTYIESSQSTIENNQCGTNSESIADCYAAKKGLSNANKLSVITCDTDIGCACNAPDLTLRLYLESKVPEPELEEIERTFDYDSTLDILKIIYKFTAPEQQIGKEQREIEMTPNFASNCYQTS
;
A
#
# COMPACT_ATOMS: atom_id res chain seq x y z
N MET A 1 43.80 -47.62 -25.25
CA MET A 1 42.32 -47.75 -25.21
C MET A 1 41.72 -47.14 -23.95
N VAL A 2 42.38 -47.26 -22.79
CA VAL A 2 41.91 -46.72 -21.50
C VAL A 2 41.83 -45.18 -21.48
N GLU A 3 42.75 -44.45 -22.14
CA GLU A 3 42.70 -42.97 -22.15
C GLU A 3 41.45 -42.39 -22.81
N VAL A 4 40.97 -43.01 -23.89
CA VAL A 4 39.78 -42.53 -24.62
C VAL A 4 38.51 -42.69 -23.76
N LEU A 5 38.44 -43.77 -22.98
CA LEU A 5 37.34 -44.02 -22.04
C LEU A 5 37.32 -42.99 -20.91
N ILE A 6 38.49 -42.70 -20.32
CA ILE A 6 38.62 -41.71 -19.24
C ILE A 6 38.27 -40.31 -19.76
N ALA A 7 38.76 -39.93 -20.94
CA ALA A 7 38.46 -38.64 -21.55
C ALA A 7 36.96 -38.47 -21.83
N GLY A 8 36.28 -39.52 -22.31
CA GLY A 8 34.83 -39.50 -22.56
C GLY A 8 34.02 -39.31 -21.27
N ILE A 9 34.38 -39.99 -20.18
CA ILE A 9 33.71 -39.85 -18.88
C ILE A 9 33.92 -38.45 -18.29
N LEU A 10 35.14 -37.90 -18.39
CA LEU A 10 35.44 -36.56 -17.90
C LEU A 10 34.66 -35.49 -18.66
N MET A 11 34.61 -35.55 -19.99
CA MET A 11 33.80 -34.61 -20.80
C MET A 11 32.31 -34.73 -20.48
N ALA A 12 31.77 -35.95 -20.36
CA ALA A 12 30.38 -36.16 -19.99
C ALA A 12 30.04 -35.56 -18.62
N SER A 13 30.94 -35.72 -17.64
CA SER A 13 30.77 -35.14 -16.31
C SER A 13 30.84 -33.60 -16.31
N ALA A 14 31.75 -33.01 -17.10
CA ALA A 14 31.88 -31.56 -17.24
C ALA A 14 30.64 -30.94 -17.91
N LEU A 15 30.14 -31.56 -18.99
CA LEU A 15 28.93 -31.11 -19.67
C LEU A 15 27.69 -31.21 -18.77
N ALA A 16 27.58 -32.28 -17.98
CA ALA A 16 26.51 -32.42 -16.99
C ALA A 16 26.59 -31.34 -15.90
N ALA A 17 27.79 -31.00 -15.44
CA ALA A 17 28.00 -29.94 -14.45
C ALA A 17 27.64 -28.55 -15.01
N VAL A 18 28.13 -28.21 -16.21
CA VAL A 18 27.83 -26.92 -16.88
C VAL A 18 26.33 -26.80 -17.17
N GLY A 19 25.69 -27.88 -17.61
CA GLY A 19 24.24 -27.89 -17.84
C GLY A 19 23.45 -27.51 -16.59
N ARG A 20 23.83 -28.05 -15.42
CA ARG A 20 23.17 -27.70 -14.14
C ARG A 20 23.43 -26.25 -13.74
N LEU A 21 24.65 -25.74 -13.92
CA LEU A 21 24.99 -24.34 -13.61
C LEU A 21 24.20 -23.35 -14.48
N SER A 22 24.10 -23.63 -15.79
CA SER A 22 23.34 -22.78 -16.72
C SER A 22 21.85 -22.72 -16.38
N VAL A 23 21.23 -23.86 -16.04
CA VAL A 23 19.82 -23.90 -15.62
C VAL A 23 19.61 -23.12 -14.32
N ALA A 24 20.51 -23.26 -13.35
CA ALA A 24 20.43 -22.50 -12.10
C ALA A 24 20.55 -20.98 -12.33
N ALA A 25 21.46 -20.55 -13.21
CA ALA A 25 21.62 -19.15 -13.57
C ALA A 25 20.37 -18.57 -14.27
N LEU A 26 19.75 -19.34 -15.18
CA LEU A 26 18.51 -18.94 -15.85
C LEU A 26 17.34 -18.83 -14.86
N SER A 27 17.20 -19.80 -13.95
CA SER A 27 16.19 -19.75 -12.89
C SER A 27 16.37 -18.50 -12.03
N SER A 28 17.60 -18.22 -11.59
CA SER A 28 17.91 -17.02 -10.81
C SER A 28 17.59 -15.73 -11.56
N SER A 29 17.92 -15.65 -12.85
CA SER A 29 17.62 -14.49 -13.70
C SER A 29 16.11 -14.26 -13.84
N ALA A 30 15.33 -15.33 -13.99
CA ALA A 30 13.87 -15.24 -14.04
C ALA A 30 13.27 -14.70 -12.73
N HIS A 31 13.78 -15.12 -11.58
CA HIS A 31 13.35 -14.59 -10.28
C HIS A 31 13.70 -13.10 -10.12
N LEU A 32 14.91 -12.70 -10.49
CA LEU A 32 15.33 -11.29 -10.48
C LEU A 32 14.46 -10.42 -11.39
N SER A 33 14.10 -10.92 -12.57
CA SER A 33 13.20 -10.21 -13.49
C SER A 33 11.80 -10.05 -12.90
N LYS A 34 11.25 -11.09 -12.26
CA LYS A 34 9.96 -11.00 -11.56
C LYS A 34 10.02 -10.01 -10.40
N ARG A 35 11.07 -10.06 -9.58
CA ARG A 35 11.28 -9.12 -8.48
C ARG A 35 11.33 -7.68 -9.00
N ALA A 36 12.09 -7.44 -10.06
CA ALA A 36 12.16 -6.11 -10.67
C ALA A 36 10.80 -5.59 -11.15
N LYS A 37 9.93 -6.46 -11.67
CA LYS A 37 8.55 -6.08 -12.06
C LYS A 37 7.69 -5.73 -10.84
N ILE A 38 7.75 -6.53 -9.78
CA ILE A 38 7.01 -6.26 -8.53
C ILE A 38 7.48 -4.93 -7.93
N GLU A 39 8.79 -4.73 -7.80
CA GLU A 39 9.36 -3.50 -7.25
C GLU A 39 9.00 -2.28 -8.11
N ALA A 40 9.00 -2.41 -9.44
CA ALA A 40 8.57 -1.35 -10.34
C ALA A 40 7.08 -1.02 -10.16
N ALA A 41 6.21 -2.02 -10.09
CA ALA A 41 4.77 -1.83 -9.90
C ALA A 41 4.46 -1.15 -8.55
N ILE A 42 5.12 -1.59 -7.47
CA ILE A 42 5.01 -0.95 -6.15
C ILE A 42 5.52 0.50 -6.26
N ASN A 43 6.72 0.71 -6.78
CA ASN A 43 7.31 2.06 -6.88
C ASN A 43 6.48 3.02 -7.75
N ASN A 44 5.82 2.53 -8.79
CA ASN A 44 4.89 3.33 -9.60
C ASN A 44 3.64 3.71 -8.78
N ASN A 45 3.07 2.76 -8.03
CA ASN A 45 1.91 3.04 -7.18
C ASN A 45 2.25 4.04 -6.07
N ILE A 46 3.44 3.93 -5.46
CA ILE A 46 3.95 4.89 -4.46
C ILE A 46 4.04 6.29 -5.05
N GLN A 47 4.65 6.42 -6.23
CA GLN A 47 4.75 7.72 -6.90
C GLN A 47 3.38 8.31 -7.23
N ALA A 48 2.41 7.47 -7.61
CA ALA A 48 1.04 7.93 -7.83
C ALA A 48 0.40 8.43 -6.53
N LEU A 49 0.55 7.71 -5.41
CA LEU A 49 0.05 8.13 -4.10
C LEU A 49 0.66 9.46 -3.66
N GLN A 50 1.98 9.61 -3.77
CA GLN A 50 2.68 10.83 -3.40
C GLN A 50 2.32 12.01 -4.31
N LYS A 51 2.12 11.75 -5.61
CA LYS A 51 1.66 12.77 -6.56
C LYS A 51 0.27 13.26 -6.18
N GLU A 52 -0.68 12.37 -5.92
CA GLU A 52 -2.03 12.76 -5.56
C GLU A 52 -2.08 13.46 -4.18
N ASP A 53 -1.30 13.02 -3.19
CA ASP A 53 -1.14 13.74 -1.92
C ASP A 53 -0.61 15.18 -2.14
N SER A 54 0.29 15.38 -3.10
CA SER A 54 0.77 16.74 -3.43
C SER A 54 -0.31 17.66 -4.02
N TYR A 55 -1.34 17.10 -4.66
CA TYR A 55 -2.49 17.85 -5.19
C TYR A 55 -3.58 18.10 -4.15
N LEU A 56 -3.66 17.28 -3.10
CA LEU A 56 -4.58 17.46 -2.00
C LEU A 56 -4.15 18.66 -1.14
N THR A 57 -4.56 19.84 -1.58
CA THR A 57 -4.25 21.14 -0.98
C THR A 57 -5.51 21.81 -0.41
N HIS A 58 -5.32 22.85 0.41
CA HIS A 58 -6.45 23.62 0.98
C HIS A 58 -7.33 24.22 -0.13
N ALA A 59 -6.71 24.84 -1.13
CA ALA A 59 -7.42 25.40 -2.29
C ALA A 59 -8.23 24.33 -3.04
N TRP A 60 -7.66 23.13 -3.23
CA TRP A 60 -8.39 22.03 -3.86
C TRP A 60 -9.62 21.62 -3.06
N MET A 61 -9.52 21.57 -1.72
CA MET A 61 -10.65 21.25 -0.84
C MET A 61 -11.71 22.35 -0.85
N GLU A 62 -11.33 23.62 -0.94
CA GLU A 62 -12.28 24.74 -1.09
C GLU A 62 -13.04 24.67 -2.44
N GLU A 63 -12.34 24.35 -3.53
CA GLU A 63 -12.93 24.21 -4.86
C GLU A 63 -13.84 22.97 -4.98
N ASN A 64 -13.59 21.94 -4.19
CA ASN A 64 -14.32 20.65 -4.21
C ASN A 64 -15.18 20.43 -2.96
N SER A 65 -15.58 21.52 -2.29
CA SER A 65 -16.38 21.46 -1.06
C SER A 65 -17.66 20.64 -1.21
N GLY A 66 -17.97 19.80 -0.22
CA GLY A 66 -19.09 18.87 -0.18
C GLY A 66 -18.76 17.45 -0.68
N GLN A 67 -17.61 17.26 -1.33
CA GLN A 67 -17.18 15.92 -1.76
C GLN A 67 -16.59 15.13 -0.59
N ILE A 68 -15.87 15.77 0.35
CA ILE A 68 -15.23 15.06 1.47
C ILE A 68 -16.27 14.50 2.43
N GLN A 69 -17.28 15.29 2.80
CA GLN A 69 -18.45 14.83 3.54
C GLN A 69 -19.12 13.61 2.86
N THR A 70 -19.32 13.68 1.55
CA THR A 70 -19.92 12.58 0.76
C THR A 70 -19.04 11.34 0.72
N TYR A 71 -17.71 11.48 0.70
CA TYR A 71 -16.77 10.35 0.79
C TYR A 71 -16.80 9.70 2.18
N ILE A 72 -16.89 10.49 3.26
CA ILE A 72 -17.08 9.99 4.63
C ILE A 72 -18.42 9.25 4.74
N GLU A 73 -19.49 9.79 4.16
CA GLU A 73 -20.84 9.18 4.20
C GLU A 73 -20.97 7.95 3.29
N SER A 74 -20.36 7.92 2.11
CA SER A 74 -20.37 6.76 1.19
C SER A 74 -19.49 5.60 1.67
N SER A 75 -18.53 5.87 2.54
CA SER A 75 -17.71 4.85 3.22
C SER A 75 -18.49 3.98 4.24
N GLN A 76 -19.79 4.25 4.43
CA GLN A 76 -20.74 3.36 5.11
C GLN A 76 -21.07 2.09 4.31
N SER A 77 -20.67 2.00 3.03
CA SER A 77 -20.85 0.80 2.21
C SER A 77 -19.66 -0.17 2.35
N THR A 78 -19.84 -1.12 3.27
CA THR A 78 -19.24 -2.46 3.34
C THR A 78 -17.73 -2.58 3.02
N ILE A 79 -16.90 -2.49 4.07
CA ILE A 79 -15.57 -3.10 4.05
C ILE A 79 -15.76 -4.63 4.07
N GLU A 80 -15.61 -5.30 2.94
CA GLU A 80 -15.38 -6.74 2.96
C GLU A 80 -13.94 -7.01 3.43
N ASN A 81 -13.84 -7.71 4.56
CA ASN A 81 -12.66 -8.39 5.12
C ASN A 81 -11.68 -7.58 6.00
N ASN A 82 -11.87 -7.75 7.32
CA ASN A 82 -10.86 -7.95 8.36
C ASN A 82 -9.74 -6.91 8.62
N GLN A 83 -9.88 -5.65 8.18
CA GLN A 83 -8.97 -4.58 8.65
C GLN A 83 -9.38 -3.90 9.97
N CYS A 84 -10.60 -4.15 10.46
CA CYS A 84 -11.07 -3.65 11.77
C CYS A 84 -11.75 -4.67 12.70
N GLY A 85 -11.63 -5.97 12.42
CA GLY A 85 -11.91 -7.03 13.41
C GLY A 85 -13.39 -7.35 13.70
N THR A 86 -14.36 -6.59 13.21
CA THR A 86 -15.80 -6.87 13.37
C THR A 86 -16.60 -6.64 12.09
N ASN A 87 -17.66 -7.44 11.91
CA ASN A 87 -18.49 -7.46 10.72
C ASN A 87 -19.38 -6.21 10.65
N SER A 88 -19.28 -5.43 9.56
CA SER A 88 -20.11 -4.26 9.19
C SER A 88 -19.90 -2.96 9.97
N GLU A 89 -18.68 -2.45 9.98
CA GLU A 89 -18.36 -1.11 10.47
C GLU A 89 -17.87 -0.22 9.31
N SER A 90 -18.36 1.03 9.23
CA SER A 90 -17.96 2.00 8.21
C SER A 90 -16.47 2.37 8.33
N ILE A 91 -15.85 2.95 7.30
CA ILE A 91 -14.44 3.39 7.39
C ILE A 91 -14.24 4.37 8.57
N ALA A 92 -15.24 5.21 8.86
CA ALA A 92 -15.23 6.12 10.01
C ALA A 92 -15.26 5.38 11.37
N ASP A 93 -16.02 4.28 11.47
CA ASP A 93 -16.05 3.43 12.66
C ASP A 93 -14.69 2.76 12.90
N CYS A 94 -14.11 2.24 11.81
CA CYS A 94 -12.79 1.61 11.82
C CYS A 94 -11.70 2.60 12.25
N TYR A 95 -11.76 3.84 11.75
CA TYR A 95 -10.88 4.92 12.16
C TYR A 95 -11.01 5.24 13.66
N ALA A 96 -12.24 5.41 14.15
CA ALA A 96 -12.50 5.71 15.55
C ALA A 96 -12.00 4.59 16.48
N ALA A 97 -12.21 3.33 16.11
CA ALA A 97 -11.74 2.17 16.86
C ALA A 97 -10.20 2.12 16.92
N LYS A 98 -9.52 2.36 15.79
CA LYS A 98 -8.04 2.37 15.70
C LYS A 98 -7.40 3.52 16.48
N LYS A 99 -8.04 4.70 16.50
CA LYS A 99 -7.59 5.86 17.29
C LYS A 99 -8.02 5.80 18.76
N GLY A 100 -8.78 4.79 19.19
CA GLY A 100 -9.28 4.68 20.57
C GLY A 100 -10.26 5.78 20.97
N LEU A 101 -10.98 6.36 20.00
CA LEU A 101 -11.92 7.46 20.22
C LEU A 101 -13.22 6.94 20.86
N SER A 102 -13.75 7.66 21.85
CA SER A 102 -15.03 7.33 22.48
C SER A 102 -16.23 7.65 21.56
N ASN A 103 -17.39 7.02 21.80
CA ASN A 103 -18.62 7.23 21.00
C ASN A 103 -19.09 8.69 20.88
N ALA A 104 -18.66 9.61 21.77
CA ALA A 104 -18.95 11.04 21.66
C ALA A 104 -18.03 11.77 20.66
N ASN A 105 -16.76 11.36 20.58
CA ASN A 105 -15.79 11.88 19.59
C ASN A 105 -15.94 11.21 18.21
N LYS A 106 -16.60 10.04 18.16
CA LYS A 106 -17.03 9.38 16.93
C LYS A 106 -17.93 10.28 16.09
N LEU A 107 -18.79 11.08 16.74
CA LEU A 107 -19.68 12.01 16.07
C LEU A 107 -18.90 13.23 15.53
N SER A 108 -17.92 13.77 16.25
CA SER A 108 -17.18 14.98 15.83
C SER A 108 -16.20 14.79 14.66
N VAL A 109 -15.72 13.56 14.41
CA VAL A 109 -14.97 13.24 13.17
C VAL A 109 -15.90 13.20 11.94
N ILE A 110 -17.20 12.97 12.17
CA ILE A 110 -18.24 12.86 11.14
C ILE A 110 -19.07 14.16 11.03
N THR A 111 -19.11 14.98 12.09
CA THR A 111 -19.88 16.23 12.20
C THR A 111 -18.93 17.42 12.30
N CYS A 112 -18.39 17.81 11.16
CA CYS A 112 -17.59 19.00 10.98
C CYS A 112 -18.32 19.89 9.98
N ASP A 113 -18.37 21.20 10.25
CA ASP A 113 -19.22 22.13 9.50
C ASP A 113 -18.63 22.51 8.12
N THR A 114 -17.34 22.23 7.91
CA THR A 114 -16.62 22.47 6.66
C THR A 114 -15.70 21.30 6.33
N ASP A 115 -15.53 21.01 5.03
CA ASP A 115 -14.63 19.97 4.52
C ASP A 115 -13.19 20.13 5.02
N ILE A 116 -12.70 21.37 5.14
CA ILE A 116 -11.37 21.68 5.69
C ILE A 116 -11.33 21.36 7.19
N GLY A 117 -12.37 21.70 7.95
CA GLY A 117 -12.47 21.34 9.37
C GLY A 117 -12.46 19.83 9.59
N CYS A 118 -13.15 19.07 8.73
CA CYS A 118 -13.11 17.62 8.73
C CYS A 118 -11.70 17.09 8.44
N ALA A 119 -11.08 17.61 7.39
CA ALA A 119 -9.73 17.23 6.99
C ALA A 119 -8.71 17.51 8.09
N CYS A 120 -8.85 18.62 8.83
CA CYS A 120 -7.95 18.95 9.93
C CYS A 120 -8.18 18.12 11.20
N ASN A 121 -9.41 17.65 11.43
CA ASN A 121 -9.72 16.77 12.57
C ASN A 121 -9.26 15.32 12.36
N ALA A 122 -9.24 14.86 11.11
CA ALA A 122 -8.86 13.49 10.75
C ALA A 122 -8.09 13.45 9.42
N PRO A 123 -6.86 14.00 9.38
CA PRO A 123 -6.14 14.24 8.13
C PRO A 123 -5.73 12.93 7.42
N ASP A 124 -5.35 11.91 8.19
CA ASP A 124 -5.02 10.57 7.70
C ASP A 124 -6.24 9.83 7.12
N LEU A 125 -7.43 10.01 7.71
CA LEU A 125 -8.68 9.49 7.16
C LEU A 125 -9.03 10.17 5.83
N THR A 126 -8.98 11.50 5.78
CA THR A 126 -9.26 12.25 4.55
C THR A 126 -8.30 11.89 3.43
N LEU A 127 -7.01 11.77 3.74
CA LEU A 127 -6.02 11.34 2.76
C LEU A 127 -6.34 9.94 2.23
N ARG A 128 -6.66 8.98 3.10
CA ARG A 128 -7.03 7.62 2.66
C ARG A 128 -8.20 7.64 1.68
N LEU A 129 -9.30 8.30 2.03
CA LEU A 129 -10.51 8.33 1.20
C LEU A 129 -10.22 8.97 -0.16
N TYR A 130 -9.43 10.04 -0.17
CA TYR A 130 -9.00 10.69 -1.40
C TYR A 130 -8.14 9.75 -2.27
N LEU A 131 -7.15 9.09 -1.67
CA LEU A 131 -6.25 8.18 -2.38
C LEU A 131 -6.97 6.93 -2.90
N GLU A 132 -7.90 6.36 -2.14
CA GLU A 132 -8.75 5.24 -2.58
C GLU A 132 -9.61 5.64 -3.79
N SER A 133 -10.07 6.89 -3.86
CA SER A 133 -10.84 7.38 -5.00
C SER A 133 -10.00 7.73 -6.23
N LYS A 134 -8.76 8.20 -6.06
CA LYS A 134 -7.94 8.77 -7.15
C LYS A 134 -6.84 7.84 -7.65
N VAL A 135 -6.31 6.99 -6.78
CA VAL A 135 -5.17 6.14 -7.11
C VAL A 135 -5.64 4.71 -7.35
N PRO A 136 -5.47 4.18 -8.58
CA PRO A 136 -5.84 2.81 -8.87
C PRO A 136 -5.03 1.82 -8.03
N GLU A 137 -5.56 0.61 -7.91
CA GLU A 137 -4.82 -0.52 -7.34
C GLU A 137 -3.51 -0.79 -8.11
N PRO A 138 -2.51 -1.43 -7.48
CA PRO A 138 -1.26 -1.79 -8.13
C PRO A 138 -1.48 -2.56 -9.45
N GLU A 139 -0.61 -2.33 -10.44
CA GLU A 139 -0.72 -2.93 -11.79
C GLU A 139 -0.66 -4.47 -11.79
N LEU A 140 -0.15 -5.09 -10.72
CA LEU A 140 -0.04 -6.53 -10.59
C LEU A 140 -1.02 -7.03 -9.53
N GLU A 141 -1.90 -7.95 -9.92
CA GLU A 141 -2.91 -8.57 -9.03
C GLU A 141 -2.29 -9.37 -7.86
N GLU A 142 -1.02 -9.78 -7.99
CA GLU A 142 -0.27 -10.47 -6.93
C GLU A 142 0.13 -9.54 -5.77
N ILE A 143 -0.09 -8.23 -5.91
CA ILE A 143 0.20 -7.20 -4.91
C ILE A 143 -1.12 -6.74 -4.28
N GLU A 144 -1.30 -7.04 -3.00
CA GLU A 144 -2.42 -6.53 -2.21
C GLU A 144 -2.00 -5.23 -1.53
N ARG A 145 -2.68 -4.12 -1.83
CA ARG A 145 -2.50 -2.85 -1.12
C ARG A 145 -3.58 -2.69 -0.06
N THR A 146 -3.17 -2.23 1.11
CA THR A 146 -4.05 -2.01 2.26
C THR A 146 -3.68 -0.71 2.97
N PHE A 147 -4.68 -0.05 3.56
CA PHE A 147 -4.50 1.17 4.34
C PHE A 147 -4.76 0.87 5.82
N ASP A 148 -3.88 1.35 6.69
CA ASP A 148 -4.01 1.27 8.14
C ASP A 148 -3.73 2.64 8.77
N TYR A 149 -4.21 2.84 9.99
CA TYR A 149 -4.07 4.09 10.72
C TYR A 149 -3.15 3.89 11.91
N ASP A 150 -2.22 4.82 12.11
CA ASP A 150 -1.47 4.86 13.34
C ASP A 150 -2.32 5.45 14.47
N SER A 151 -2.39 4.75 15.60
CA SER A 151 -3.19 5.16 16.77
C SER A 151 -2.63 6.39 17.48
N THR A 152 -1.35 6.69 17.28
CA THR A 152 -0.60 7.72 18.03
C THR A 152 -0.16 8.89 17.19
N LEU A 153 -0.04 8.69 15.88
CA LEU A 153 0.43 9.69 14.93
C LEU A 153 -0.63 9.86 13.84
N ASP A 154 -0.85 11.08 13.37
CA ASP A 154 -1.74 11.37 12.23
C ASP A 154 -1.07 11.00 10.90
N ILE A 155 -0.60 9.75 10.85
CA ILE A 155 0.16 9.14 9.78
C ILE A 155 -0.69 8.02 9.21
N LEU A 156 -0.84 8.06 7.89
CA LEU A 156 -1.46 7.00 7.11
C LEU A 156 -0.40 5.94 6.76
N LYS A 157 -0.68 4.68 7.11
CA LYS A 157 0.16 3.54 6.77
C LYS A 157 -0.39 2.83 5.55
N ILE A 158 0.46 2.66 4.54
CA ILE A 158 0.14 1.99 3.29
C ILE A 158 0.98 0.73 3.24
N ILE A 159 0.31 -0.43 3.28
CA ILE A 159 0.95 -1.73 3.39
C ILE A 159 0.68 -2.51 2.10
N TYR A 160 1.76 -2.85 1.40
CA TYR A 160 1.77 -3.75 0.25
C TYR A 160 2.15 -5.15 0.71
N LYS A 161 1.37 -6.16 0.35
CA LYS A 161 1.67 -7.58 0.61
C LYS A 161 1.79 -8.32 -0.71
N PHE A 162 2.84 -9.11 -0.87
CA PHE A 162 3.07 -9.88 -2.08
C PHE A 162 3.87 -11.15 -1.78
N THR A 163 3.82 -12.10 -2.72
CA THR A 163 4.60 -13.34 -2.63
C THR A 163 5.98 -13.09 -3.24
N ALA A 164 7.03 -13.41 -2.50
CA ALA A 164 8.39 -13.24 -3.00
C ALA A 164 8.66 -14.25 -4.13
N PRO A 165 9.31 -13.84 -5.23
CA PRO A 165 9.61 -14.76 -6.32
C PRO A 165 10.69 -15.79 -5.94
N GLU A 166 11.48 -15.57 -4.89
CA GLU A 166 12.52 -16.47 -4.40
C GLU A 166 11.95 -17.67 -3.63
N GLN A 167 12.41 -18.89 -3.91
CA GLN A 167 11.84 -20.12 -3.34
C GLN A 167 11.94 -20.28 -1.82
N GLN A 168 12.68 -19.41 -1.14
CA GLN A 168 12.90 -19.47 0.32
C GLN A 168 12.14 -18.38 1.09
N ILE A 169 11.49 -17.45 0.40
CA ILE A 169 10.76 -16.35 1.03
C ILE A 169 9.28 -16.54 0.68
N GLY A 170 8.43 -16.70 1.70
CA GLY A 170 7.02 -16.97 1.49
C GLY A 170 6.21 -15.73 1.12
N LYS A 171 6.10 -14.79 2.07
CA LYS A 171 5.38 -13.53 1.88
C LYS A 171 6.26 -12.39 2.32
N GLU A 172 6.31 -11.34 1.50
CA GLU A 172 6.95 -10.07 1.83
C GLU A 172 5.89 -8.99 2.00
N GLN A 173 6.21 -8.00 2.82
CA GLN A 173 5.42 -6.80 2.95
C GLN A 173 6.30 -5.57 2.89
N ARG A 174 5.74 -4.49 2.34
CA ARG A 174 6.37 -3.18 2.29
C ARG A 174 5.41 -2.15 2.86
N GLU A 175 5.88 -1.40 3.85
CA GLU A 175 5.11 -0.39 4.55
C GLU A 175 5.65 0.99 4.21
N ILE A 176 4.71 1.93 4.07
CA ILE A 176 5.00 3.33 3.80
C ILE A 176 4.14 4.16 4.72
N GLU A 177 4.79 5.13 5.34
CA GLU A 177 4.15 6.11 6.20
C GLU A 177 4.04 7.42 5.42
N MET A 178 2.82 7.94 5.33
CA MET A 178 2.54 9.21 4.68
C MET A 178 1.87 10.15 5.69
N THR A 179 2.37 11.38 5.75
CA THR A 179 1.71 12.47 6.44
C THR A 179 1.06 13.36 5.38
N PRO A 180 -0.25 13.65 5.48
CA PRO A 180 -0.92 14.45 4.47
C PRO A 180 -0.30 15.84 4.34
N ASN A 181 0.00 16.27 3.11
CA ASN A 181 0.68 17.55 2.87
C ASN A 181 -0.11 18.75 3.43
N PHE A 182 -1.44 18.72 3.28
CA PHE A 182 -2.34 19.76 3.78
C PHE A 182 -2.40 19.89 5.30
N ALA A 183 -1.94 18.87 6.05
CA ALA A 183 -2.03 18.87 7.52
C ALA A 183 -1.19 20.00 8.14
N SER A 184 -0.13 20.44 7.47
CA SER A 184 0.71 21.57 7.91
C SER A 184 -0.07 22.89 8.10
N ASN A 185 -1.07 23.13 7.25
CA ASN A 185 -1.90 24.32 7.29
C ASN A 185 -3.01 24.22 8.37
N CYS A 186 -3.35 23.02 8.83
CA CYS A 186 -4.33 22.82 9.90
C CYS A 186 -3.84 23.36 11.26
N TYR A 187 -2.52 23.50 11.43
CA TYR A 187 -1.91 24.06 12.64
C TYR A 187 -1.69 25.58 12.57
N GLN A 188 -1.99 26.21 11.42
CA GLN A 188 -1.69 27.64 11.19
C GLN A 188 -2.86 28.60 11.47
N THR A 189 -4.05 28.11 11.80
CA THR A 189 -5.19 28.97 12.16
C THR A 189 -5.31 29.13 13.67
N SER A 190 -4.55 30.08 14.23
CA SER A 190 -4.84 30.75 15.51
C SER A 190 -5.23 32.20 15.28
#